data_AF-A0A8S8YVQ7-F1
#
_entry.id   AF-A0A8S8YVQ7-F1
#
_cell.length_a   1.000
_cell.length_b   1.000
_cell.length_c   1.000
_cell.angle_alpha   90.00
_cell.angle_beta   90.00
_cell.angle_gamma   90.00
#
_symmetry.space_group_name_H-M   'P 1'
#
loop_
_entity.id
_entity.type
_entity.pdbx_description
1 polymer ?
#
loop_
_entity_poly.entity_id
_entity_poly.type
_entity_poly.pdbx_seq_one_letter_code
_entity_poly.pdbx_strand_id
1 'polypeptide(L)' 'MPFVSIPLKAIKIQGAYTGNYNDMIELVDLAKRGIIKPIVSKNYSMDEANTALEDLKKEKLLVVV' A
#
# COMPACT_ATOMS: atom_id res chain seq x y z
N MET A 1 38.60 -12.13 -29.07
CA MET A 1 37.56 -11.08 -29.20
C MET A 1 36.64 -11.21 -28.00
N PRO A 2 36.50 -10.19 -27.13
CA PRO A 2 35.65 -10.32 -25.94
C PRO A 2 34.17 -10.23 -26.34
N PHE A 3 33.36 -11.08 -25.73
CA PHE A 3 31.92 -11.16 -25.95
C PHE A 3 31.24 -9.95 -25.31
N VAL A 4 30.55 -9.14 -26.11
CA VAL A 4 29.76 -8.01 -25.58
C VAL A 4 28.40 -8.56 -25.15
N SER A 5 28.16 -8.64 -23.85
CA SER A 5 26.88 -9.09 -23.29
C SER A 5 25.84 -7.97 -23.38
N ILE A 6 24.93 -8.09 -24.35
CA ILE A 6 23.75 -7.23 -24.44
C ILE A 6 22.66 -7.83 -23.52
N PRO A 7 22.17 -7.12 -22.49
CA PRO A 7 21.12 -7.65 -21.63
C PRO A 7 19.82 -7.87 -22.44
N LEU A 8 19.34 -9.11 -22.48
CA LEU A 8 18.14 -9.56 -23.22
C LEU A 8 16.82 -8.95 -22.70
N LYS A 9 16.81 -8.40 -21.47
CA LYS A 9 15.65 -7.71 -20.90
C LYS A 9 16.09 -6.71 -19.84
N ALA A 10 15.86 -5.42 -20.07
CA ALA A 10 16.09 -4.37 -19.08
C ALA A 10 14.94 -4.34 -18.06
N ILE A 11 15.03 -5.16 -17.01
CA ILE A 11 14.10 -5.10 -15.87
C ILE A 11 14.70 -4.19 -14.80
N LYS A 12 13.99 -3.10 -14.46
CA LYS A 12 14.38 -2.22 -13.36
C LYS A 12 13.67 -2.65 -12.08
N ILE A 13 14.43 -3.10 -11.09
CA ILE A 13 13.91 -3.34 -9.74
C ILE A 13 13.87 -1.98 -9.04
N GLN A 14 12.69 -1.55 -8.63
CA GLN A 14 12.50 -0.31 -7.86
C GLN A 14 12.04 -0.70 -6.46
N GLY A 15 12.80 -0.31 -5.44
CA GLY A 15 12.36 -0.39 -4.06
C GLY A 15 11.46 0.80 -3.76
N ALA A 16 10.27 0.55 -3.23
CA ALA A 16 9.40 1.59 -2.65
C ALA A 16 9.33 1.35 -1.15
N TYR A 17 9.91 2.25 -0.36
CA TYR A 17 9.85 2.18 1.11
C TYR A 17 8.59 2.90 1.62
N THR A 18 8.26 4.06 1.04
CA THR A 18 7.03 4.84 1.25
C THR A 18 6.73 5.67 -0.02
N GLY A 19 5.54 6.25 -0.13
CA GLY A 19 5.19 7.21 -1.19
C GLY A 19 5.62 8.65 -0.85
N ASN A 20 5.66 9.53 -1.85
CA ASN A 20 5.87 10.97 -1.61
C ASN A 20 4.58 11.63 -1.09
N TYR A 21 4.71 12.75 -0.38
CA TYR A 21 3.58 13.55 0.12
C TYR A 21 2.62 13.99 -1.00
N ASN A 22 3.15 14.41 -2.15
CA ASN A 22 2.32 14.81 -3.28
C ASN A 22 1.50 13.64 -3.83
N ASP A 23 2.13 12.47 -4.01
CA ASP A 23 1.46 11.25 -4.45
C ASP A 23 0.35 10.85 -3.45
N MET A 24 0.60 11.02 -2.15
CA MET A 24 -0.40 10.78 -1.11
C MET A 24 -1.61 11.72 -1.25
N ILE A 25 -1.40 13.02 -1.52
CA ILE A 25 -2.50 13.97 -1.73
C ILE A 25 -3.35 13.54 -2.93
N GLU A 26 -2.71 13.18 -4.05
CA GLU A 26 -3.41 12.75 -5.26
C GLU A 26 -4.23 11.47 -5.00
N LEU A 27 -3.67 10.50 -4.28
CA LEU A 27 -4.39 9.28 -3.91
C LEU A 27 -5.61 9.58 -3.02
N VAL A 28 -5.49 10.49 -2.07
CA VAL A 28 -6.61 10.92 -1.22
C VAL A 28 -7.68 11.67 -2.03
N ASP A 29 -7.30 12.52 -2.98
CA ASP A 29 -8.24 13.20 -3.88
C ASP A 29 -9.04 12.19 -4.72
N LEU A 30 -8.34 11.20 -5.30
CA LEU A 30 -8.97 10.13 -6.07
C LEU A 30 -9.93 9.29 -5.22
N ALA A 31 -9.58 9.02 -3.96
CA ALA A 31 -10.45 8.32 -3.02
C ALA A 31 -11.68 9.15 -2.65
N LYS A 32 -11.52 10.46 -2.37
CA LYS A 32 -12.62 11.38 -2.07
C LYS A 32 -13.59 11.53 -3.23
N ARG A 33 -13.09 11.50 -4.46
CA ARG A 33 -13.89 11.52 -5.69
C ARG A 33 -14.56 10.18 -6.00
N GLY A 34 -14.31 9.15 -5.20
CA GLY A 34 -14.88 7.81 -5.37
C GLY A 34 -14.28 7.00 -6.52
N ILE A 35 -13.18 7.47 -7.13
CA ILE A 35 -12.48 6.78 -8.22
C ILE A 35 -11.71 5.58 -7.65
N ILE A 36 -11.03 5.78 -6.52
CA ILE A 36 -10.40 4.71 -5.75
C ILE A 36 -11.34 4.34 -4.59
N LYS A 37 -11.76 3.07 -4.53
CA LYS A 37 -12.60 2.57 -3.43
C LYS A 37 -11.72 2.06 -2.29
N PRO A 38 -11.79 2.64 -1.09
CA PRO A 38 -11.09 2.10 0.07
C PRO A 38 -11.67 0.72 0.41
N ILE A 39 -10.79 -0.23 0.72
CA ILE A 39 -11.17 -1.56 1.17
C ILE A 39 -11.22 -1.52 2.70
N VAL A 40 -12.42 -1.42 3.26
CA VAL A 40 -12.65 -1.47 4.71
C VAL A 40 -13.12 -2.88 5.07
N SER A 41 -12.28 -3.65 5.77
CA SER A 41 -12.65 -5.03 6.14
C SER A 41 -13.53 -5.11 7.39
N LYS A 42 -13.24 -4.31 8.42
CA LYS A 42 -13.94 -4.34 9.71
C LYS A 42 -13.70 -3.05 10.48
N ASN A 43 -14.75 -2.52 11.10
CA ASN A 43 -14.68 -1.39 12.03
C ASN A 43 -14.54 -1.92 13.46
N TYR A 44 -13.78 -1.20 14.27
CA TYR A 44 -13.55 -1.51 15.68
C TYR A 44 -13.87 -0.27 16.51
N SER A 45 -14.44 -0.47 17.69
CA SER A 45 -14.55 0.60 18.67
C SER A 45 -13.18 0.88 19.34
N MET A 46 -13.06 2.02 20.01
CA MET A 46 -11.81 2.41 20.68
C MET A 46 -11.37 1.38 21.73
N ASP A 47 -12.33 0.78 22.44
CA ASP A 47 -12.07 -0.26 23.45
C ASP A 47 -11.51 -1.56 22.84
N GLU A 48 -11.73 -1.78 21.54
CA GLU A 48 -11.28 -2.96 20.79
C GLU A 48 -9.94 -2.72 20.06
N ALA A 49 -9.25 -1.61 20.31
CA ALA A 49 -7.99 -1.26 19.63
C ALA A 49 -6.93 -2.38 19.71
N ASN A 50 -6.78 -3.01 20.88
CA ASN A 50 -5.84 -4.13 21.05
C ASN A 50 -6.25 -5.36 20.24
N THR A 51 -7.55 -5.64 20.16
CA THR A 51 -8.08 -6.73 19.32
C THR A 51 -7.85 -6.44 17.84
N ALA A 52 -7.98 -5.18 17.42
CA ALA A 52 -7.70 -4.77 16.05
C ALA A 52 -6.24 -5.00 15.66
N LEU A 53 -5.29 -4.74 16.58
CA LEU A 53 -3.86 -5.01 16.38
C LEU A 53 -3.56 -6.51 16.28
N GLU A 54 -4.17 -7.33 17.13
CA GLU A 54 -4.02 -8.79 17.07
C GLU A 54 -4.62 -9.38 15.77
N ASP A 55 -5.75 -8.85 15.30
CA ASP A 55 -6.36 -9.25 14.03
C ASP A 55 -5.53 -8.78 12.83
N LEU A 56 -4.90 -7.60 12.90
CA LEU A 56 -3.97 -7.10 11.87
C LEU A 56 -2.74 -8.01 11.74
N LYS A 57 -2.16 -8.42 12.87
CA LYS A 57 -1.02 -9.35 12.91
C LYS A 57 -1.33 -10.71 12.29
N LYS A 58 -2.61 -11.12 12.31
CA LYS A 58 -3.13 -12.37 11.72
C LYS A 58 -3.55 -12.22 10.25
N GLU A 59 -3.06 -11.20 9.54
CA GLU A 59 -3.26 -10.93 8.09
C GLU A 59 -4.63 -10.36 7.68
N LYS A 60 -5.35 -9.61 8.53
CA LYS A 60 -6.54 -8.87 8.08
C LYS A 60 -6.23 -7.40 7.77
N LEU A 61 -6.59 -6.96 6.55
CA LEU A 61 -6.62 -5.54 6.17
C LEU A 61 -7.51 -4.79 7.17
N LEU A 62 -7.02 -3.74 7.82
CA LEU A 62 -7.74 -2.98 8.86
C LEU A 62 -7.88 -1.51 8.44
N VAL A 63 -9.06 -0.93 8.69
CA VAL A 63 -9.24 0.53 8.75
C VAL A 63 -9.84 0.82 10.12
N VAL A 64 -9.10 1.55 10.96
CA VAL A 64 -9.60 2.06 12.24
C VAL A 64 -10.23 3.42 11.94
N VAL A 65 -11.49 3.62 12.35
CA VAL A 65 -12.23 4.89 12.22
C VAL A 65 -12.55 5.39 13.62
#